data_AF-A0A944D6Q3-F1
#
_entry.id   AF-A0A944D6Q3-F1
#
_cell.length_a   1.000
_cell.length_b   1.000
_cell.length_c   1.000
_cell.angle_alpha   90.00
_cell.angle_beta   90.00
_cell.angle_gamma   90.00
#
_symmetry.space_group_name_H-M   'P 1'
#
loop_
_entity.id
_entity.type
_entity.pdbx_description
1 polymer ?
#
loop_
_entity_poly.entity_id
_entity_poly.type
_entity_poly.pdbx_seq_one_letter_code
_entity_poly.pdbx_strand_id
1 'polypeptide(L)'
;MKKHIFLYIFLGILGIFLVAFGFTAYKYYIAIHADDPIQPYVAAKGELVTIARGDIAIDMSNNERYDIEEGDVVLTKANSQATVFWPDGSTTQLGESTKMIIDKMKVSDDYSKIQLEARLEKGKVWSNIVRTLYPESYVRFRLPDQKLIAGVRGSVFEINLEKDYIYSVKHAVILESELVNQKVVLLQGEIVSAWDILKKLTKEVLDETWVQANKANDAVYDAGRKVQNELTLRMLQGSNIINNWWNNLVKSILEYLPGFEDLKYWEAIANNKIDLIRDSGQEKIIQFAQKLKNTDFTAEKDLLRNTLADVTKDLPDANKWLQSLQQEALWEALSLSDSSFDGVKGLLKKSNINSDVLIEQLKKSLNTQDFGTDVINSFRSVLK
;
A
#
# COMPACT_ATOMS: atom_id res chain seq x y z
N MET A 1 -23.73 30.57 -51.09
CA MET A 1 -22.33 30.12 -50.86
C MET A 1 -21.71 30.58 -49.54
N LYS A 2 -21.69 31.87 -49.17
CA LYS A 2 -21.00 32.35 -47.95
C LYS A 2 -21.51 31.76 -46.61
N LYS A 3 -22.81 31.42 -46.48
CA LYS A 3 -23.38 30.85 -45.23
C LYS A 3 -22.85 29.46 -44.87
N HIS A 4 -22.53 28.62 -45.85
CA HIS A 4 -22.01 27.28 -45.59
C HIS A 4 -20.53 27.28 -45.21
N ILE A 5 -19.76 28.27 -45.68
CA ILE A 5 -18.34 28.40 -45.34
C ILE A 5 -18.17 28.65 -43.83
N PHE A 6 -18.96 29.54 -43.23
CA PHE A 6 -18.94 29.76 -41.78
C PHE A 6 -19.32 28.51 -40.98
N LEU A 7 -20.31 27.74 -41.46
CA LEU A 7 -20.71 26.49 -40.81
C LEU A 7 -19.58 25.46 -40.85
N TYR A 8 -18.90 25.28 -41.98
CA TYR A 8 -17.78 24.34 -42.07
C TYR A 8 -16.57 24.76 -41.23
N ILE A 9 -16.27 26.06 -41.15
CA ILE A 9 -15.23 26.58 -40.27
C ILE A 9 -15.59 26.31 -38.81
N PHE A 10 -16.83 26.59 -38.41
CA PHE A 10 -17.31 26.33 -37.05
C PHE A 10 -17.24 24.85 -36.70
N LEU A 11 -17.71 23.96 -37.58
CA LEU A 11 -17.64 22.51 -37.38
C LEU A 11 -16.19 22.01 -37.32
N GLY A 12 -15.28 22.58 -38.13
CA GLY A 12 -13.86 22.27 -38.08
C GLY A 12 -13.23 22.65 -36.75
N ILE A 13 -13.49 23.86 -36.25
CA ILE A 13 -13.02 24.33 -34.94
C ILE A 13 -13.62 23.46 -33.82
N LEU A 14 -14.90 23.13 -33.88
CA LEU A 14 -15.56 22.27 -32.91
C LEU A 14 -14.96 20.86 -32.89
N GLY A 15 -14.65 20.29 -34.05
CA GLY A 15 -13.98 18.99 -34.15
C GLY A 15 -12.59 19.00 -33.50
N ILE A 16 -11.79 20.04 -33.77
CA ILE A 16 -10.47 20.21 -33.14
C ILE A 16 -10.63 20.36 -31.61
N PHE A 17 -11.61 21.14 -31.16
CA PHE A 17 -11.91 21.31 -29.74
C PHE A 17 -12.27 19.97 -29.07
N LEU A 18 -13.16 19.17 -29.66
CA LEU A 18 -13.58 17.89 -29.09
C LEU A 18 -12.42 16.89 -28.96
N VAL A 19 -11.54 16.84 -29.97
CA VAL A 19 -10.34 15.98 -29.92
C VAL A 19 -9.38 16.45 -28.84
N ALA A 20 -9.07 17.74 -28.78
CA ALA A 20 -8.18 18.31 -27.76
C ALA A 20 -8.77 18.13 -26.35
N PHE A 21 -10.07 18.34 -26.20
CA PHE A 21 -10.80 18.19 -24.93
C PHE A 21 -10.76 16.73 -24.48
N GLY A 22 -11.16 15.79 -25.35
CA GLY A 22 -11.15 14.36 -25.03
C GLY A 22 -9.76 13.86 -24.64
N PHE A 23 -8.71 14.28 -25.34
CA PHE A 23 -7.33 13.93 -25.00
C PHE A 23 -6.90 14.48 -23.64
N THR A 24 -7.28 15.73 -23.32
CA THR A 24 -6.93 16.37 -22.04
C THR A 24 -7.74 15.76 -20.89
N ALA A 25 -9.03 15.51 -21.10
CA ALA A 25 -9.92 14.82 -20.17
C ALA A 25 -9.40 13.42 -19.83
N TYR A 26 -8.98 12.65 -20.83
CA TYR A 26 -8.38 11.34 -20.63
C TYR A 26 -7.11 11.39 -19.79
N LYS A 27 -6.26 12.40 -19.99
CA LYS A 27 -5.08 12.61 -19.14
C LYS A 27 -5.44 12.91 -17.69
N TYR A 28 -6.42 13.79 -17.46
CA TYR A 28 -6.90 14.05 -16.10
C TYR A 28 -7.51 12.81 -15.46
N TYR A 29 -8.28 12.02 -16.23
CA TYR A 29 -8.86 10.77 -15.76
C TYR A 29 -7.78 9.78 -15.32
N ILE A 30 -6.77 9.52 -16.16
CA ILE A 30 -5.65 8.66 -15.78
C ILE A 30 -4.93 9.20 -14.53
N ALA A 31 -4.77 10.53 -14.42
CA ALA A 31 -4.09 11.14 -13.29
C ALA A 31 -4.84 10.92 -11.97
N ILE A 32 -6.13 11.23 -11.92
CA ILE A 32 -6.94 11.13 -10.67
C ILE A 32 -7.21 9.67 -10.25
N HIS A 33 -7.22 8.75 -11.23
CA HIS A 33 -7.41 7.31 -11.04
C HIS A 33 -6.10 6.52 -11.11
N ALA A 34 -4.94 7.19 -11.11
CA ALA A 34 -3.63 6.54 -11.23
C ALA A 34 -3.35 5.55 -10.10
N ASP A 35 -4.02 5.75 -8.97
CA ASP A 35 -3.81 5.02 -7.74
C ASP A 35 -5.09 4.27 -7.30
N ASP A 36 -6.07 4.11 -8.20
CA ASP A 36 -7.28 3.32 -7.97
C ASP A 36 -7.01 1.80 -7.97
N PRO A 37 -7.92 0.97 -7.43
CA PRO A 37 -7.72 -0.46 -7.42
C PRO A 37 -7.52 -1.01 -8.84
N ILE A 38 -6.49 -1.82 -9.00
CA ILE A 38 -6.19 -2.46 -10.28
C ILE A 38 -7.00 -3.74 -10.43
N GLN A 39 -7.29 -4.14 -11.67
CA GLN A 39 -7.67 -5.52 -11.94
C GLN A 39 -6.48 -6.42 -11.52
N PRO A 40 -6.66 -7.34 -10.57
CA PRO A 40 -5.58 -8.20 -10.11
C PRO A 40 -5.17 -9.19 -11.19
N TYR A 41 -3.86 -9.40 -11.33
CA TYR A 41 -3.31 -10.31 -12.34
C TYR A 41 -2.03 -10.99 -11.84
N VAL A 42 -1.69 -12.10 -12.47
CA VAL A 42 -0.38 -12.76 -12.38
C VAL A 42 0.44 -12.40 -13.61
N ALA A 43 1.73 -12.10 -13.43
CA ALA A 43 2.70 -12.06 -14.50
C ALA A 43 3.67 -13.25 -14.39
N ALA A 44 3.78 -14.04 -15.45
CA ALA A 44 4.66 -15.19 -15.50
C ALA A 44 6.09 -14.79 -15.91
N LYS A 45 7.08 -15.43 -15.30
CA LYS A 45 8.50 -15.26 -15.64
C LYS A 45 9.19 -16.62 -15.65
N GLY A 46 10.00 -16.89 -16.67
CA GLY A 46 10.67 -18.19 -16.82
C GLY A 46 9.85 -19.17 -17.67
N GLU A 47 9.92 -20.46 -17.36
CA GLU A 47 9.40 -21.50 -18.25
C GLU A 47 7.88 -21.60 -18.24
N LEU A 48 7.28 -22.03 -17.12
CA LEU A 48 5.85 -22.30 -17.05
C LEU A 48 5.26 -21.95 -15.68
N VAL A 49 4.23 -21.11 -15.71
CA VAL A 49 3.35 -20.81 -14.58
C VAL A 49 1.96 -21.31 -14.91
N THR A 50 1.32 -22.03 -14.01
CA THR A 50 -0.05 -22.52 -14.21
C THR A 50 -0.99 -21.82 -13.23
N ILE A 51 -2.12 -21.32 -13.72
CA ILE A 51 -3.24 -20.86 -12.90
C ILE A 51 -4.32 -21.93 -12.98
N ALA A 52 -4.71 -22.49 -11.85
CA ALA A 52 -5.84 -23.41 -11.77
C ALA A 52 -7.06 -22.71 -11.16
N ARG A 53 -8.20 -22.79 -11.87
CA ARG A 53 -9.49 -22.22 -11.50
C ARG A 53 -10.56 -23.30 -11.61
N GLY A 54 -10.94 -23.88 -10.47
CA GLY A 54 -11.78 -25.07 -10.45
C GLY A 54 -11.14 -26.20 -11.27
N ASP A 55 -11.84 -26.65 -12.32
CA ASP A 55 -11.36 -27.72 -13.21
C ASP A 55 -10.53 -27.23 -14.40
N ILE A 56 -10.33 -25.90 -14.54
CA ILE A 56 -9.59 -25.29 -15.64
C ILE A 56 -8.15 -25.04 -15.19
N ALA A 57 -7.19 -25.41 -16.02
CA ALA A 57 -5.78 -25.03 -15.87
C ALA A 57 -5.35 -24.16 -17.06
N ILE A 58 -4.81 -22.99 -16.76
CA ILE A 58 -4.25 -22.04 -17.73
C ILE A 58 -2.74 -22.05 -17.56
N ASP A 59 -2.05 -22.55 -18.57
CA ASP A 59 -0.60 -22.52 -18.64
C ASP A 59 -0.12 -21.21 -19.28
N MET A 60 0.78 -20.52 -18.59
CA MET A 60 1.32 -19.23 -18.97
C MET A 60 2.82 -19.33 -19.27
N SER A 61 3.20 -18.77 -20.42
CA SER A 61 4.59 -18.64 -20.86
C SER A 61 5.24 -17.36 -20.30
N ASN A 62 6.56 -17.24 -20.48
CA ASN A 62 7.33 -16.06 -20.05
C ASN A 62 6.70 -14.73 -20.52
N ASN A 63 6.57 -13.76 -19.60
CA ASN A 63 5.97 -12.43 -19.80
C ASN A 63 4.47 -12.40 -20.11
N GLU A 64 3.79 -13.54 -20.10
CA GLU A 64 2.33 -13.54 -20.18
C GLU A 64 1.72 -13.01 -18.88
N ARG A 65 0.52 -12.45 -19.02
CA ARG A 65 -0.27 -11.93 -17.91
C ARG A 65 -1.65 -12.53 -17.96
N TYR A 66 -2.23 -12.80 -16.80
CA TYR A 66 -3.55 -13.37 -16.70
C TYR A 66 -4.28 -12.82 -15.47
N ASP A 67 -5.53 -12.42 -15.66
CA ASP A 67 -6.37 -11.87 -14.61
C ASP A 67 -6.79 -12.97 -13.63
N ILE A 68 -6.61 -12.70 -12.34
CA ILE A 68 -6.88 -13.67 -11.27
C ILE A 68 -8.10 -13.24 -10.45
N GLU A 69 -8.71 -14.20 -9.78
CA GLU A 69 -9.84 -13.97 -8.87
C GLU A 69 -9.75 -14.82 -7.59
N GLU A 70 -10.69 -14.58 -6.66
CA GLU A 70 -10.82 -15.39 -5.45
C GLU A 70 -11.01 -16.88 -5.81
N GLY A 71 -10.23 -17.76 -5.16
CA GLY A 71 -10.24 -19.20 -5.40
C GLY A 71 -9.19 -19.70 -6.39
N ASP A 72 -8.51 -18.82 -7.12
CA ASP A 72 -7.44 -19.22 -8.03
C ASP A 72 -6.22 -19.79 -7.31
N VAL A 73 -5.59 -20.78 -7.94
CA VAL A 73 -4.35 -21.40 -7.48
C VAL A 73 -3.23 -21.06 -8.47
N VAL A 74 -2.20 -20.38 -7.98
CA VAL A 74 -1.00 -20.04 -8.76
C VAL A 74 0.09 -21.06 -8.47
N LEU A 75 0.58 -21.72 -9.52
CA LEU A 75 1.58 -22.77 -9.48
C LEU A 75 2.79 -22.34 -10.32
N THR A 76 3.98 -22.34 -9.71
CA THR A 76 5.24 -22.21 -10.44
C THR A 76 5.95 -23.56 -10.49
N LYS A 77 6.51 -23.91 -11.65
CA LYS A 77 7.37 -25.09 -11.80
C LYS A 77 8.83 -24.74 -11.49
N ALA A 78 9.73 -25.69 -11.71
CA ALA A 78 11.17 -25.41 -11.70
C ALA A 78 11.51 -24.32 -12.73
N ASN A 79 12.55 -23.53 -12.46
CA ASN A 79 13.00 -22.43 -13.32
C ASN A 79 11.91 -21.39 -13.67
N SER A 80 10.84 -21.31 -12.87
CA SER A 80 9.68 -20.46 -13.12
C SER A 80 9.36 -19.62 -11.89
N GLN A 81 8.97 -18.37 -12.13
CA GLN A 81 8.58 -17.40 -11.13
C GLN A 81 7.28 -16.74 -11.57
N ALA A 82 6.53 -16.22 -10.62
CA ALA A 82 5.32 -15.46 -10.91
C ALA A 82 5.25 -14.24 -10.01
N THR A 83 4.69 -13.14 -10.49
CA THR A 83 4.36 -11.99 -9.65
C THR A 83 2.86 -11.81 -9.65
N VAL A 84 2.24 -11.95 -8.48
CA VAL A 84 0.85 -11.54 -8.24
C VAL A 84 0.83 -10.05 -7.98
N PHE A 85 0.01 -9.32 -8.74
CA PHE A 85 -0.32 -7.93 -8.52
C PHE A 85 -1.71 -7.87 -7.89
N TRP A 86 -1.77 -7.47 -6.63
CA TRP A 86 -3.00 -7.38 -5.86
C TRP A 86 -3.80 -6.11 -6.22
N PRO A 87 -5.12 -6.07 -5.96
CA PRO A 87 -5.92 -4.91 -6.31
C PRO A 87 -5.48 -3.62 -5.61
N ASP A 88 -4.80 -3.70 -4.46
CA ASP A 88 -4.28 -2.55 -3.73
C ASP A 88 -2.94 -2.01 -4.26
N GLY A 89 -2.39 -2.66 -5.29
CA GLY A 89 -1.07 -2.41 -5.83
C GLY A 89 0.06 -3.09 -5.05
N SER A 90 -0.25 -3.90 -4.03
CA SER A 90 0.75 -4.74 -3.39
C SER A 90 1.21 -5.81 -4.38
N THR A 91 2.40 -6.36 -4.14
CA THR A 91 2.93 -7.45 -4.97
C THR A 91 3.35 -8.64 -4.12
N THR A 92 3.22 -9.83 -4.72
CA THR A 92 3.79 -11.07 -4.18
C THR A 92 4.51 -11.81 -5.28
N GLN A 93 5.83 -11.95 -5.15
CA GLN A 93 6.67 -12.74 -6.03
C GLN A 93 6.73 -14.18 -5.51
N LEU A 94 6.38 -15.14 -6.35
CA LEU A 94 6.45 -16.56 -6.10
C LEU A 94 7.77 -17.08 -6.70
N GLY A 95 8.54 -17.79 -5.88
CA GLY A 95 9.73 -18.49 -6.32
C GLY A 95 9.39 -19.74 -7.12
N GLU A 96 10.40 -20.54 -7.45
CA GLU A 96 10.21 -21.84 -8.10
C GLU A 96 9.41 -22.81 -7.23
N SER A 97 8.81 -23.82 -7.86
CA SER A 97 8.12 -24.92 -7.17
C SER A 97 7.05 -24.49 -6.14
N THR A 98 6.49 -23.30 -6.32
CA THR A 98 5.60 -22.65 -5.36
C THR A 98 4.13 -22.93 -5.70
N LYS A 99 3.31 -23.13 -4.67
CA LYS A 99 1.85 -23.23 -4.79
C LYS A 99 1.22 -22.25 -3.83
N MET A 100 0.49 -21.27 -4.38
CA MET A 100 -0.24 -20.29 -3.60
C MET A 100 -1.71 -20.29 -4.02
N ILE A 101 -2.61 -20.25 -3.05
CA ILE A 101 -4.06 -20.17 -3.26
C ILE A 101 -4.52 -18.79 -2.83
N ILE A 102 -5.35 -18.15 -3.65
CA ILE A 102 -5.96 -16.86 -3.34
C ILE A 102 -7.26 -17.12 -2.59
N ASP A 103 -7.24 -16.97 -1.27
CA ASP A 103 -8.41 -17.22 -0.42
C ASP A 103 -9.37 -16.00 -0.43
N LYS A 104 -8.84 -14.78 -0.52
CA LYS A 104 -9.63 -13.54 -0.49
C LYS A 104 -8.95 -12.38 -1.21
N MET A 105 -9.75 -11.58 -1.91
CA MET A 105 -9.30 -10.51 -2.78
C MET A 105 -10.38 -9.42 -2.87
N LYS A 106 -10.59 -8.69 -1.77
CA LYS A 106 -11.59 -7.61 -1.71
C LYS A 106 -10.94 -6.29 -1.41
N VAL A 107 -11.13 -5.32 -2.29
CA VAL A 107 -10.68 -3.94 -2.12
C VAL A 107 -11.81 -3.02 -2.55
N SER A 108 -12.17 -2.06 -1.71
CA SER A 108 -13.13 -1.00 -2.08
C SER A 108 -12.45 0.04 -2.97
N ASP A 109 -13.22 0.70 -3.85
CA ASP A 109 -12.73 1.72 -4.78
C ASP A 109 -12.00 2.88 -4.08
N ASP A 110 -12.43 3.19 -2.85
CA ASP A 110 -11.88 4.23 -1.99
C ASP A 110 -10.82 3.71 -0.98
N TYR A 111 -10.48 2.43 -1.05
CA TYR A 111 -9.59 1.72 -0.12
C TYR A 111 -10.03 1.73 1.36
N SER A 112 -11.27 2.15 1.68
CA SER A 112 -11.88 2.03 3.01
C SER A 112 -11.87 0.62 3.58
N LYS A 113 -11.75 -0.39 2.72
CA LYS A 113 -11.66 -1.78 3.09
C LYS A 113 -10.75 -2.56 2.14
N ILE A 114 -9.69 -3.16 2.68
CA ILE A 114 -8.73 -4.01 1.98
C ILE A 114 -8.67 -5.35 2.71
N GLN A 115 -9.09 -6.43 2.08
CA GLN A 115 -9.08 -7.78 2.66
C GLN A 115 -8.44 -8.73 1.65
N LEU A 116 -7.13 -8.90 1.80
CA LEU A 116 -6.33 -9.77 0.96
C LEU A 116 -5.88 -10.96 1.81
N GLU A 117 -6.10 -12.16 1.29
CA GLU A 117 -5.74 -13.39 1.97
C GLU A 117 -5.24 -14.42 0.96
N ALA A 118 -4.06 -14.96 1.23
CA ALA A 118 -3.47 -16.03 0.44
C ALA A 118 -3.06 -17.18 1.35
N ARG A 119 -3.02 -18.39 0.79
CA ARG A 119 -2.46 -19.56 1.45
C ARG A 119 -1.26 -20.04 0.65
N LEU A 120 -0.11 -20.12 1.31
CA LEU A 120 1.10 -20.68 0.73
C LEU A 120 1.16 -22.15 1.12
N GLU A 121 1.00 -23.07 0.16
CA GLU A 121 1.03 -24.51 0.44
C GLU A 121 2.44 -25.11 0.35
N LYS A 122 3.29 -24.56 -0.52
CA LYS A 122 4.70 -24.95 -0.69
C LYS A 122 5.50 -23.86 -1.39
N GLY A 123 6.82 -23.96 -1.29
CA GLY A 123 7.77 -23.08 -1.97
C GLY A 123 8.08 -21.83 -1.16
N LYS A 124 8.33 -20.72 -1.87
CA LYS A 124 8.72 -19.45 -1.24
C LYS A 124 8.06 -18.26 -1.91
N VAL A 125 7.75 -17.24 -1.12
CA VAL A 125 7.20 -15.98 -1.59
C VAL A 125 7.93 -14.79 -0.98
N TRP A 126 8.01 -13.72 -1.74
CA TRP A 126 8.35 -12.38 -1.28
C TRP A 126 7.13 -11.51 -1.45
N SER A 127 6.77 -10.69 -0.47
CA SER A 127 5.63 -9.79 -0.59
C SER A 127 5.99 -8.39 -0.16
N ASN A 128 5.65 -7.43 -1.02
CA ASN A 128 5.77 -6.00 -0.77
C ASN A 128 4.36 -5.42 -0.64
N ILE A 129 3.97 -5.12 0.61
CA ILE A 129 2.64 -4.62 0.94
C ILE A 129 2.66 -3.11 0.99
N VAL A 130 1.87 -2.48 0.12
CA VAL A 130 1.90 -1.03 -0.07
C VAL A 130 0.81 -0.31 0.74
N ARG A 131 -0.28 -0.99 1.12
CA ARG A 131 -1.42 -0.38 1.84
C ARG A 131 -2.06 -1.27 2.89
N THR A 132 -2.36 -0.70 4.06
CA THR A 132 -3.41 -1.17 5.00
C THR A 132 -3.62 -0.12 6.11
N LEU A 133 -4.50 0.89 5.97
CA LEU A 133 -4.72 1.88 7.07
C LEU A 133 -6.01 1.72 7.88
N TYR A 134 -7.03 1.10 7.29
CA TYR A 134 -8.33 0.98 7.95
C TYR A 134 -8.31 -0.15 8.98
N PRO A 135 -8.95 0.01 10.15
CA PRO A 135 -8.96 -1.00 11.22
C PRO A 135 -9.45 -2.38 10.77
N GLU A 136 -10.36 -2.43 9.80
CA GLU A 136 -10.95 -3.65 9.24
C GLU A 136 -10.17 -4.21 8.04
N SER A 137 -9.07 -3.54 7.65
CA SER A 137 -8.23 -3.94 6.53
C SER A 137 -7.11 -4.86 6.98
N TYR A 138 -6.85 -5.89 6.19
CA TYR A 138 -5.78 -6.85 6.44
C TYR A 138 -5.20 -7.41 5.15
N VAL A 139 -3.91 -7.74 5.21
CA VAL A 139 -3.25 -8.64 4.29
C VAL A 139 -2.71 -9.79 5.10
N ARG A 140 -3.05 -11.02 4.70
CA ARG A 140 -2.75 -12.24 5.45
C ARG A 140 -2.20 -13.33 4.55
N PHE A 141 -1.14 -13.97 5.01
CA PHE A 141 -0.64 -15.22 4.42
C PHE A 141 -0.82 -16.35 5.42
N ARG A 142 -1.58 -17.37 5.03
CA ARG A 142 -1.75 -18.62 5.78
C ARG A 142 -0.71 -19.64 5.32
N LEU A 143 0.00 -20.24 6.27
CA LEU A 143 0.94 -21.33 6.00
C LEU A 143 0.27 -22.71 6.16
N PRO A 144 0.86 -23.79 5.62
CA PRO A 144 0.30 -25.13 5.72
C PRO A 144 0.19 -25.60 7.17
N ASP A 145 -0.72 -26.53 7.40
CA ASP A 145 -0.94 -27.29 8.64
C ASP A 145 -1.15 -26.56 9.97
N GLN A 146 -0.88 -25.26 10.15
CA GLN A 146 -0.84 -24.70 11.52
C GLN A 146 -1.28 -23.25 11.67
N LYS A 147 -2.21 -22.78 10.80
CA LYS A 147 -2.97 -21.54 11.06
C LYS A 147 -2.07 -20.35 11.41
N LEU A 148 -0.90 -20.30 10.79
CA LEU A 148 0.06 -19.22 10.99
C LEU A 148 -0.33 -18.08 10.06
N ILE A 149 -0.62 -16.92 10.63
CA ILE A 149 -1.05 -15.74 9.90
C ILE A 149 0.05 -14.70 9.98
N ALA A 150 0.66 -14.38 8.83
CA ALA A 150 1.47 -13.17 8.70
C ALA A 150 0.54 -11.99 8.37
N GLY A 151 0.20 -11.19 9.38
CA GLY A 151 -0.55 -9.94 9.28
C GLY A 151 0.39 -8.75 9.16
N VAL A 152 0.22 -7.93 8.12
CA VAL A 152 1.23 -6.92 7.74
C VAL A 152 0.62 -5.58 7.40
N ARG A 153 1.38 -4.51 7.71
CA ARG A 153 1.03 -3.13 7.38
C ARG A 153 2.21 -2.38 6.81
N GLY A 154 2.17 -2.16 5.50
CA GLY A 154 3.23 -1.46 4.78
C GLY A 154 4.56 -2.22 4.77
N SER A 155 4.55 -3.54 4.97
CA SER A 155 5.77 -4.33 5.23
C SER A 155 6.27 -5.03 3.97
N VAL A 156 7.58 -5.26 3.93
CA VAL A 156 8.20 -6.19 2.97
C VAL A 156 8.69 -7.40 3.74
N PHE A 157 8.29 -8.59 3.33
CA PHE A 157 8.66 -9.82 4.03
C PHE A 157 8.75 -11.00 3.07
N GLU A 158 9.45 -12.03 3.53
CA GLU A 158 9.65 -13.26 2.80
C GLU A 158 9.19 -14.43 3.64
N ILE A 159 8.53 -15.40 3.01
CA ILE A 159 8.23 -16.71 3.58
C ILE A 159 8.90 -17.75 2.69
N ASN A 160 9.71 -18.63 3.27
CA ASN A 160 10.34 -19.73 2.57
C ASN A 160 10.06 -21.03 3.33
N LEU A 161 9.12 -21.82 2.83
CA LEU A 161 8.74 -23.09 3.46
C LEU A 161 9.76 -24.20 3.20
N GLU A 162 10.55 -24.09 2.14
CA GLU A 162 11.59 -25.08 1.79
C GLU A 162 12.78 -25.01 2.76
N LYS A 163 13.12 -23.80 3.19
CA LYS A 163 14.20 -23.53 4.15
C LYS A 163 13.70 -23.22 5.57
N ASP A 164 12.40 -23.36 5.81
CA ASP A 164 11.74 -23.12 7.09
C ASP A 164 12.07 -21.75 7.70
N TYR A 165 11.76 -20.65 7.00
CA TYR A 165 11.88 -19.33 7.60
C TYR A 165 10.82 -18.33 7.16
N ILE A 166 10.60 -17.34 8.04
CA ILE A 166 9.92 -16.09 7.77
C ILE A 166 10.91 -14.96 8.09
N TYR A 167 11.08 -14.04 7.15
CA TYR A 167 12.03 -12.94 7.25
C TYR A 167 11.31 -11.61 7.07
N SER A 168 11.42 -10.71 8.06
CA SER A 168 10.94 -9.34 7.91
C SER A 168 12.01 -8.46 7.27
N VAL A 169 11.80 -8.06 6.01
CA VAL A 169 12.79 -7.31 5.23
C VAL A 169 12.70 -5.81 5.55
N LYS A 170 11.47 -5.29 5.61
CA LYS A 170 11.18 -3.87 5.85
C LYS A 170 9.95 -3.76 6.76
N HIS A 171 10.08 -2.94 7.80
CA HIS A 171 9.08 -2.77 8.86
C HIS A 171 8.83 -4.07 9.66
N ALA A 172 7.85 -4.05 10.55
CA ALA A 172 7.50 -5.20 11.37
C ALA A 172 6.42 -6.07 10.69
N VAL A 173 6.41 -7.36 11.01
CA VAL A 173 5.40 -8.34 10.61
C VAL A 173 4.79 -8.93 11.88
N ILE A 174 3.47 -9.04 11.93
CA ILE A 174 2.78 -9.72 13.04
C ILE A 174 2.56 -11.16 12.60
N LEU A 175 3.08 -12.10 13.39
CA LEU A 175 2.88 -13.53 13.22
C LEU A 175 1.95 -14.01 14.31
N GLU A 176 0.88 -14.69 13.93
CA GLU A 176 -0.04 -15.33 14.86
C GLU A 176 0.03 -16.83 14.64
N SER A 177 0.22 -17.61 15.71
CA SER A 177 0.11 -19.06 15.69
C SER A 177 -1.07 -19.50 16.52
N GLU A 178 -2.09 -20.07 15.88
CA GLU A 178 -3.27 -20.59 16.58
C GLU A 178 -2.96 -21.84 17.43
N LEU A 179 -1.84 -22.55 17.19
CA LEU A 179 -1.47 -23.72 17.99
C LEU A 179 -1.02 -23.36 19.40
N VAL A 180 -0.14 -22.37 19.50
CA VAL A 180 0.34 -21.87 20.80
C VAL A 180 -0.53 -20.71 21.31
N ASN A 181 -1.51 -20.26 20.51
CA ASN A 181 -2.33 -19.08 20.77
C ASN A 181 -1.45 -17.86 21.12
N GLN A 182 -0.37 -17.67 20.37
CA GLN A 182 0.59 -16.59 20.59
C GLN A 182 0.71 -15.71 19.35
N LYS A 183 1.02 -14.44 19.62
CA LYS A 183 1.36 -13.44 18.62
C LYS A 183 2.79 -12.98 18.84
N VAL A 184 3.58 -13.01 17.77
CA VAL A 184 4.97 -12.55 17.75
C VAL A 184 5.06 -11.39 16.78
N VAL A 185 5.69 -10.30 17.22
CA VAL A 185 6.07 -9.21 16.31
C VAL A 185 7.49 -9.49 15.85
N LEU A 186 7.65 -9.72 14.55
CA LEU A 186 8.93 -9.87 13.88
C LEU A 186 9.41 -8.50 13.41
N LEU A 187 10.44 -7.96 14.04
CA LEU A 187 11.00 -6.66 13.69
C LEU A 187 11.80 -6.74 12.38
N GLN A 188 12.05 -5.59 11.77
CA GLN A 188 12.87 -5.50 10.57
C GLN A 188 14.24 -6.16 10.78
N GLY A 189 14.66 -6.97 9.81
CA GLY A 189 15.92 -7.70 9.85
C GLY A 189 15.85 -9.04 10.59
N GLU A 190 14.79 -9.30 11.36
CA GLU A 190 14.65 -10.54 12.12
C GLU A 190 14.12 -11.70 11.28
N ILE A 191 14.53 -12.90 11.66
CA ILE A 191 14.18 -14.15 11.01
C ILE A 191 13.70 -15.14 12.08
N VAL A 192 12.62 -15.85 11.80
CA VAL A 192 12.10 -16.94 12.63
C VAL A 192 11.81 -18.16 11.78
N SER A 193 11.66 -19.33 12.40
CA SER A 193 11.17 -20.52 11.72
C SER A 193 9.72 -20.34 11.27
N ALA A 194 9.39 -20.89 10.09
CA ALA A 194 8.03 -20.89 9.57
C ALA A 194 7.14 -21.91 10.28
N TRP A 195 7.73 -22.95 10.88
CA TRP A 195 7.04 -23.96 11.68
C TRP A 195 7.03 -23.65 13.19
N ASP A 196 7.95 -22.82 13.67
CA ASP A 196 8.00 -22.35 15.07
C ASP A 196 8.38 -20.86 15.14
N ILE A 197 7.37 -19.99 15.25
CA ILE A 197 7.55 -18.53 15.28
C ILE A 197 8.33 -18.01 16.50
N LEU A 198 8.54 -18.85 17.52
CA LEU A 198 9.34 -18.50 18.70
C LEU A 198 10.83 -18.80 18.49
N LYS A 199 11.16 -19.66 17.53
CA LYS A 199 12.54 -20.01 17.18
C LYS A 199 13.12 -18.97 16.22
N LYS A 200 13.96 -18.08 16.78
CA LYS A 200 14.77 -17.12 15.99
C LYS A 200 15.85 -17.84 15.19
N LEU A 201 16.11 -17.36 13.98
CA LEU A 201 17.12 -17.86 13.06
C LEU A 201 18.15 -16.77 12.72
N THR A 202 19.31 -17.17 12.23
CA THR A 202 20.38 -16.27 11.77
C THR A 202 20.26 -16.03 10.26
N LYS A 203 20.95 -15.01 9.74
CA LYS A 203 20.94 -14.65 8.31
C LYS A 203 21.49 -15.73 7.38
N GLU A 204 22.18 -16.74 7.93
CA GLU A 204 22.77 -17.86 7.20
C GLU A 204 21.73 -18.73 6.49
N VAL A 205 20.46 -18.69 6.93
CA VAL A 205 19.38 -19.45 6.28
C VAL A 205 18.87 -18.77 5.01
N LEU A 206 19.15 -17.48 4.82
CA LEU A 206 18.60 -16.70 3.72
C LEU A 206 19.16 -17.17 2.37
N ASP A 207 18.29 -17.18 1.36
CA ASP A 207 18.72 -17.24 -0.04
C ASP A 207 19.09 -15.83 -0.51
N GLU A 208 20.37 -15.47 -0.38
CA GLU A 208 20.85 -14.12 -0.70
C GLU A 208 20.54 -13.71 -2.14
N THR A 209 20.64 -14.64 -3.10
CA THR A 209 20.35 -14.37 -4.51
C THR A 209 18.88 -13.99 -4.70
N TRP A 210 17.97 -14.73 -4.05
CA TRP A 210 16.54 -14.45 -4.06
C TRP A 210 16.22 -13.10 -3.39
N VAL A 211 16.81 -12.83 -2.23
CA VAL A 211 16.61 -11.56 -1.49
C VAL A 211 17.05 -10.37 -2.33
N GLN A 212 18.24 -10.42 -2.95
CA GLN A 212 18.75 -9.31 -3.76
C GLN A 212 17.93 -9.10 -5.03
N ALA A 213 17.53 -10.18 -5.69
CA ALA A 213 16.68 -10.10 -6.88
C ALA A 213 15.33 -9.42 -6.57
N ASN A 214 14.68 -9.78 -5.46
CA ASN A 214 13.40 -9.18 -5.11
C ASN A 214 13.52 -7.73 -4.62
N LYS A 215 14.58 -7.38 -3.88
CA LYS A 215 14.88 -5.98 -3.57
C LYS A 215 15.05 -5.12 -4.82
N ALA A 216 15.70 -5.67 -5.85
CA ALA A 216 15.84 -4.98 -7.13
C ALA A 216 14.49 -4.84 -7.86
N ASN A 217 13.64 -5.89 -7.83
CA ASN A 217 12.29 -5.84 -8.40
C ASN A 217 11.42 -4.79 -7.70
N ASP A 218 11.44 -4.75 -6.36
CA ASP A 218 10.73 -3.76 -5.57
C ASP A 218 11.20 -2.34 -5.91
N ALA A 219 12.51 -2.12 -6.01
CA ALA A 219 13.06 -0.81 -6.37
C ALA A 219 12.59 -0.34 -7.76
N VAL A 220 12.52 -1.24 -8.75
CA VAL A 220 12.00 -0.93 -10.09
C VAL A 220 10.51 -0.63 -10.04
N TYR A 221 9.74 -1.43 -9.30
CA TYR A 221 8.30 -1.25 -9.15
C TYR A 221 7.96 0.08 -8.46
N ASP A 222 8.60 0.36 -7.34
CA ASP A 222 8.41 1.58 -6.56
C ASP A 222 8.82 2.83 -7.37
N ALA A 223 9.92 2.75 -8.13
CA ALA A 223 10.33 3.84 -9.03
C ALA A 223 9.30 4.10 -10.14
N GLY A 224 8.73 3.06 -10.74
CA GLY A 224 7.67 3.20 -11.74
C GLY A 224 6.43 3.89 -11.19
N ARG A 225 5.97 3.46 -10.01
CA ARG A 225 4.84 4.10 -9.31
C ARG A 225 5.14 5.56 -8.97
N LYS A 226 6.35 5.85 -8.48
CA LYS A 226 6.77 7.22 -8.19
C LYS A 226 6.66 8.15 -9.39
N VAL A 227 7.14 7.72 -10.56
CA VAL A 227 7.06 8.52 -11.80
C VAL A 227 5.60 8.79 -12.19
N GLN A 228 4.73 7.78 -12.12
CA GLN A 228 3.30 7.94 -12.41
C GLN A 228 2.62 8.95 -11.47
N ASN A 229 2.99 8.90 -10.19
CA ASN A 229 2.48 9.81 -9.17
C ASN A 229 3.01 11.25 -9.35
N GLU A 230 4.27 11.43 -9.74
CA GLU A 230 4.84 12.75 -10.07
C GLU A 230 4.19 13.38 -11.30
N LEU A 231 3.93 12.59 -12.34
CA LEU A 231 3.22 13.06 -13.53
C LEU A 231 1.80 13.52 -13.19
N THR A 232 1.11 12.76 -12.34
CA THR A 232 -0.21 13.10 -11.82
C THR A 232 -0.18 14.45 -11.10
N LEU A 233 0.73 14.65 -10.15
CA LEU A 233 0.82 15.93 -9.42
C LEU A 233 1.14 17.11 -10.35
N ARG A 234 2.11 16.97 -11.26
CA ARG A 234 2.45 18.07 -12.19
C ARG A 234 1.27 18.47 -13.06
N MET A 235 0.46 17.50 -13.50
CA MET A 235 -0.77 17.77 -14.26
C MET A 235 -1.82 18.53 -13.42
N LEU A 236 -1.93 18.19 -12.14
CA LEU A 236 -2.87 18.84 -11.20
C LEU A 236 -2.40 20.26 -10.81
N GLN A 237 -1.09 20.48 -10.64
CA GLN A 237 -0.46 21.77 -10.30
C GLN A 237 -0.51 22.81 -11.43
N GLY A 238 -0.77 22.41 -12.68
CA GLY A 238 -0.95 23.36 -13.79
C GLY A 238 0.33 24.07 -14.25
N SER A 239 1.51 23.45 -14.09
CA SER A 239 2.82 24.10 -14.24
C SER A 239 3.29 24.47 -15.68
N ASN A 240 2.39 24.74 -16.64
CA ASN A 240 2.76 25.16 -18.00
C ASN A 240 1.98 26.40 -18.49
N ILE A 241 2.70 27.46 -18.87
CA ILE A 241 2.20 28.84 -19.04
C ILE A 241 1.24 29.02 -20.24
N ILE A 242 1.43 28.33 -21.37
CA ILE A 242 0.49 28.40 -22.52
C ILE A 242 -0.73 27.49 -22.31
N ASN A 243 -0.62 26.48 -21.43
CA ASN A 243 -1.66 25.51 -21.12
C ASN A 243 -2.62 25.94 -20.00
N ASN A 244 -2.36 27.06 -19.31
CA ASN A 244 -3.08 27.36 -18.08
C ASN A 244 -4.57 27.72 -18.33
N TRP A 245 -4.87 28.51 -19.37
CA TRP A 245 -6.26 28.81 -19.73
C TRP A 245 -7.02 27.58 -20.24
N TRP A 246 -6.40 26.78 -21.12
CA TRP A 246 -7.00 25.54 -21.63
C TRP A 246 -7.24 24.54 -20.50
N ASN A 247 -6.25 24.32 -19.63
CA ASN A 247 -6.38 23.42 -18.50
C ASN A 247 -7.45 23.91 -17.52
N ASN A 248 -7.50 25.22 -17.21
CA ASN A 248 -8.54 25.76 -16.34
C ASN A 248 -9.95 25.60 -16.95
N LEU A 249 -10.09 25.81 -18.26
CA LEU A 249 -11.34 25.57 -18.97
C LEU A 249 -11.75 24.08 -18.90
N VAL A 250 -10.82 23.18 -19.25
CA VAL A 250 -11.07 21.73 -19.23
C VAL A 250 -11.43 21.29 -17.81
N LYS A 251 -10.63 21.64 -16.79
CA LYS A 251 -10.92 21.33 -15.39
C LYS A 251 -12.29 21.85 -14.96
N SER A 252 -12.61 23.11 -15.26
CA SER A 252 -13.91 23.69 -14.92
C SER A 252 -15.09 22.95 -15.57
N ILE A 253 -14.89 22.27 -16.70
CA ILE A 253 -15.93 21.42 -17.29
C ILE A 253 -15.93 20.05 -16.60
N LEU A 254 -14.73 19.46 -16.41
CA LEU A 254 -14.56 18.14 -15.81
C LEU A 254 -15.09 18.07 -14.38
N GLU A 255 -14.96 19.12 -13.56
CA GLU A 255 -15.47 19.15 -12.18
C GLU A 255 -16.97 18.83 -12.05
N TYR A 256 -17.75 19.00 -13.12
CA TYR A 256 -19.18 18.68 -13.15
C TYR A 256 -19.50 17.32 -13.79
N LEU A 257 -18.50 16.59 -14.26
CA LEU A 257 -18.67 15.28 -14.89
C LEU A 257 -18.44 14.14 -13.89
N PRO A 258 -19.21 13.04 -14.00
CA PRO A 258 -18.95 11.83 -13.22
C PRO A 258 -17.52 11.31 -13.42
N GLY A 259 -16.89 10.87 -12.33
CA GLY A 259 -15.51 10.38 -12.32
C GLY A 259 -14.44 11.47 -12.15
N PHE A 260 -14.82 12.74 -12.03
CA PHE A 260 -13.89 13.86 -11.82
C PHE A 260 -14.20 14.66 -10.54
N GLU A 261 -15.04 14.11 -9.66
CA GLU A 261 -15.48 14.74 -8.41
C GLU A 261 -14.30 15.07 -7.48
N ASP A 262 -13.22 14.31 -7.63
CA ASP A 262 -12.00 14.41 -6.84
C ASP A 262 -11.00 15.44 -7.37
N LEU A 263 -11.22 15.98 -8.58
CA LEU A 263 -10.28 16.88 -9.26
C LEU A 263 -10.01 18.16 -8.46
N LYS A 264 -11.06 18.75 -7.86
CA LYS A 264 -10.96 19.96 -7.05
C LYS A 264 -10.14 19.74 -5.77
N TYR A 265 -10.22 18.56 -5.18
CA TYR A 265 -9.47 18.19 -3.98
C TYR A 265 -8.01 17.90 -4.29
N TRP A 266 -7.77 17.15 -5.37
CA TRP A 266 -6.43 16.93 -5.91
C TRP A 266 -5.73 18.24 -6.25
N GLU A 267 -6.44 19.21 -6.83
CA GLU A 267 -5.91 20.55 -7.06
C GLU A 267 -5.61 21.29 -5.74
N ALA A 268 -6.50 21.18 -4.76
CA ALA A 268 -6.28 21.80 -3.45
C ALA A 268 -5.02 21.25 -2.77
N ILE A 269 -4.79 19.94 -2.82
CA ILE A 269 -3.58 19.30 -2.29
C ILE A 269 -2.35 19.76 -3.07
N ALA A 270 -2.41 19.65 -4.41
CA ALA A 270 -1.33 20.01 -5.32
C ALA A 270 -0.85 21.46 -5.14
N ASN A 271 -1.77 22.37 -4.79
CA ASN A 271 -1.50 23.80 -4.62
C ASN A 271 -1.50 24.27 -3.16
N ASN A 272 -1.42 23.35 -2.19
CA ASN A 272 -1.34 23.69 -0.76
C ASN A 272 -2.51 24.56 -0.24
N LYS A 273 -3.73 24.33 -0.74
CA LYS A 273 -4.96 25.05 -0.35
C LYS A 273 -5.72 24.28 0.75
N ILE A 274 -5.19 24.29 1.97
CA ILE A 274 -5.67 23.52 3.13
C ILE A 274 -7.15 23.75 3.45
N ASP A 275 -7.64 25.00 3.35
CA ASP A 275 -9.03 25.33 3.70
C ASP A 275 -10.06 24.55 2.86
N LEU A 276 -9.77 24.30 1.58
CA LEU A 276 -10.65 23.54 0.68
C LEU A 276 -10.65 22.04 1.00
N ILE A 277 -9.58 21.54 1.63
CA ILE A 277 -9.45 20.15 2.07
C ILE A 277 -10.22 19.94 3.36
N ARG A 278 -10.17 20.89 4.30
CA ARG A 278 -10.91 20.83 5.58
C ARG A 278 -12.41 20.63 5.38
N ASP A 279 -12.98 21.30 4.38
CA ASP A 279 -14.44 21.30 4.14
C ASP A 279 -14.93 20.03 3.40
N SER A 280 -14.03 19.09 3.06
CA SER A 280 -14.31 17.91 2.22
C SER A 280 -14.94 16.71 2.94
N GLY A 281 -14.97 16.74 4.27
CA GLY A 281 -15.41 15.60 5.10
C GLY A 281 -14.30 14.57 5.34
N GLN A 282 -14.39 13.85 6.47
CA GLN A 282 -13.31 12.99 6.99
C GLN A 282 -12.91 11.85 6.03
N GLU A 283 -13.89 11.16 5.45
CA GLU A 283 -13.67 10.00 4.57
C GLU A 283 -12.80 10.38 3.36
N LYS A 284 -13.07 11.54 2.74
CA LYS A 284 -12.28 12.05 1.62
C LYS A 284 -10.84 12.36 2.02
N ILE A 285 -10.62 13.01 3.16
CA ILE A 285 -9.26 13.34 3.62
C ILE A 285 -8.44 12.06 3.86
N ILE A 286 -9.06 11.01 4.41
CA ILE A 286 -8.39 9.71 4.64
C ILE A 286 -8.09 9.02 3.31
N GLN A 287 -9.06 8.99 2.38
CA GLN A 287 -8.88 8.46 1.03
C GLN A 287 -7.69 9.14 0.33
N PHE A 288 -7.56 10.47 0.41
CA PHE A 288 -6.44 11.21 -0.17
C PHE A 288 -5.11 10.95 0.54
N ALA A 289 -5.09 10.88 1.87
CA ALA A 289 -3.88 10.55 2.63
C ALA A 289 -3.32 9.16 2.23
N GLN A 290 -4.21 8.21 1.92
CA GLN A 290 -3.82 6.91 1.38
C GLN A 290 -3.28 6.99 -0.04
N LYS A 291 -3.96 7.73 -0.93
CA LYS A 291 -3.48 7.93 -2.29
C LYS A 291 -2.07 8.53 -2.31
N LEU A 292 -1.76 9.39 -1.34
CA LEU A 292 -0.44 9.99 -1.19
C LEU A 292 0.57 9.11 -0.46
N LYS A 293 0.17 8.12 0.35
CA LYS A 293 1.08 7.20 1.04
C LYS A 293 2.04 6.48 0.08
N ASN A 294 1.60 6.22 -1.15
CA ASN A 294 2.34 5.53 -2.21
C ASN A 294 3.32 6.41 -3.01
N THR A 295 3.60 7.61 -2.52
CA THR A 295 4.39 8.61 -3.22
C THR A 295 5.51 9.16 -2.33
N ASP A 296 6.64 9.59 -2.89
CA ASP A 296 7.71 10.28 -2.15
C ASP A 296 7.37 11.76 -1.84
N PHE A 297 6.07 12.09 -1.73
CA PHE A 297 5.58 13.44 -1.47
C PHE A 297 5.57 13.77 0.02
N THR A 298 6.75 13.78 0.64
CA THR A 298 6.91 14.03 2.08
C THR A 298 6.28 15.36 2.50
N ALA A 299 6.36 16.41 1.67
CA ALA A 299 5.80 17.72 1.99
C ALA A 299 4.26 17.73 1.96
N GLU A 300 3.64 17.09 0.97
CA GLU A 300 2.20 16.97 0.81
C GLU A 300 1.60 15.97 1.83
N LYS A 301 2.36 14.92 2.17
CA LYS A 301 2.06 14.00 3.28
C LYS A 301 2.09 14.71 4.62
N ASP A 302 3.12 15.52 4.89
CA ASP A 302 3.23 16.30 6.12
C ASP A 302 2.12 17.34 6.20
N LEU A 303 1.78 17.99 5.08
CA LEU A 303 0.66 18.90 4.97
C LEU A 303 -0.67 18.21 5.32
N LEU A 304 -0.96 17.06 4.72
CA LEU A 304 -2.18 16.30 5.00
C LEU A 304 -2.20 15.70 6.40
N ARG A 305 -1.07 15.21 6.92
CA ARG A 305 -0.95 14.76 8.32
C ARG A 305 -1.26 15.90 9.29
N ASN A 306 -0.69 17.08 9.04
CA ASN A 306 -0.94 18.26 9.87
C ASN A 306 -2.40 18.72 9.75
N THR A 307 -2.97 18.69 8.54
CA THR A 307 -4.38 19.02 8.30
C THR A 307 -5.32 18.00 8.97
N LEU A 308 -5.03 16.69 8.87
CA LEU A 308 -5.74 15.63 9.58
C LEU A 308 -5.64 15.82 11.09
N ALA A 309 -4.45 16.06 11.62
CA ALA A 309 -4.25 16.30 13.03
C ALA A 309 -4.98 17.55 13.53
N ASP A 310 -5.18 18.56 12.67
CA ASP A 310 -5.92 19.76 13.01
C ASP A 310 -7.44 19.55 12.95
N VAL A 311 -7.94 18.94 11.88
CA VAL A 311 -9.37 18.68 11.65
C VAL A 311 -9.93 17.58 12.57
N THR A 312 -9.09 16.66 13.04
CA THR A 312 -9.53 15.58 13.94
C THR A 312 -9.52 15.95 15.43
N LYS A 313 -8.87 17.03 15.86
CA LYS A 313 -8.77 17.38 17.31
C LYS A 313 -10.12 17.51 18.02
N ASP A 314 -11.18 17.87 17.30
CA ASP A 314 -12.48 18.20 17.88
C ASP A 314 -13.54 17.10 17.73
N LEU A 315 -13.18 15.89 17.26
CA LEU A 315 -14.15 14.86 16.85
C LEU A 315 -14.18 13.62 17.77
N PRO A 316 -15.37 13.07 18.09
CA PRO A 316 -15.52 12.02 19.11
C PRO A 316 -14.83 10.68 18.79
N ASP A 317 -14.66 10.33 17.50
CA ASP A 317 -13.94 9.12 17.04
C ASP A 317 -12.51 9.38 16.57
N ALA A 318 -12.03 10.63 16.69
CA ALA A 318 -10.68 11.02 16.31
C ALA A 318 -9.61 10.21 17.02
N ASN A 319 -9.87 9.75 18.25
CA ASN A 319 -8.92 8.96 19.03
C ASN A 319 -8.60 7.60 18.38
N LYS A 320 -9.55 6.94 17.70
CA LYS A 320 -9.27 5.66 17.01
C LYS A 320 -8.41 5.88 15.75
N TRP A 321 -8.64 6.99 15.07
CA TRP A 321 -7.91 7.38 13.85
C TRP A 321 -6.52 7.92 14.15
N LEU A 322 -6.42 8.83 15.11
CA LEU A 322 -5.16 9.27 15.70
C LEU A 322 -4.40 8.06 16.23
N GLN A 323 -5.04 7.07 16.87
CA GLN A 323 -4.36 5.83 17.26
C GLN A 323 -3.86 5.04 16.04
N SER A 324 -4.62 4.90 14.94
CA SER A 324 -4.13 4.21 13.73
C SER A 324 -2.94 4.94 13.08
N LEU A 325 -3.00 6.27 12.99
CA LEU A 325 -1.93 7.11 12.45
C LEU A 325 -0.72 7.23 13.39
N GLN A 326 -0.95 7.27 14.71
CA GLN A 326 0.09 7.27 15.74
C GLN A 326 0.74 5.90 15.83
N GLN A 327 -0.01 4.80 15.72
CA GLN A 327 0.55 3.46 15.59
C GLN A 327 1.47 3.42 14.36
N GLU A 328 1.08 4.00 13.22
CA GLU A 328 1.98 4.09 12.07
C GLU A 328 3.20 4.96 12.29
N ALA A 329 3.07 6.14 12.89
CA ALA A 329 4.22 6.95 13.25
C ALA A 329 5.14 6.20 14.24
N LEU A 330 4.57 5.36 15.10
CA LEU A 330 5.27 4.50 16.03
C LEU A 330 5.95 3.33 15.29
N TRP A 331 5.31 2.73 14.28
CA TRP A 331 5.90 1.70 13.42
C TRP A 331 7.01 2.25 12.52
N GLU A 332 6.80 3.42 11.92
CA GLU A 332 7.83 4.20 11.21
C GLU A 332 8.99 4.50 12.16
N ALA A 333 8.72 4.98 13.38
CA ALA A 333 9.74 5.28 14.38
C ALA A 333 10.50 4.03 14.88
N LEU A 334 9.80 2.90 15.07
CA LEU A 334 10.40 1.60 15.42
C LEU A 334 11.25 1.03 14.28
N SER A 335 10.89 1.33 13.02
CA SER A 335 11.65 0.90 11.84
C SER A 335 12.85 1.79 11.50
N LEU A 336 12.84 3.04 11.95
CA LEU A 336 13.93 4.00 11.77
C LEU A 336 15.00 3.88 12.86
N SER A 337 14.72 3.20 13.97
CA SER A 337 15.66 3.08 15.09
C SER A 337 16.43 1.76 15.03
N ASP A 338 17.53 1.73 14.28
CA ASP A 338 18.62 0.77 14.52
C ASP A 338 19.32 1.01 15.87
N SER A 339 19.00 2.10 16.59
CA SER A 339 19.38 2.29 18.00
C SER A 339 18.72 3.54 18.61
N SER A 340 18.12 3.35 19.78
CA SER A 340 17.70 4.37 20.78
C SER A 340 16.32 5.07 20.62
N PHE A 341 15.58 5.04 21.73
CA PHE A 341 14.33 5.76 22.01
C PHE A 341 14.45 7.29 21.84
N ASP A 342 15.67 7.83 21.81
CA ASP A 342 15.94 9.26 21.64
C ASP A 342 15.65 9.74 20.21
N GLY A 343 15.79 8.86 19.20
CA GLY A 343 15.36 9.14 17.84
C GLY A 343 13.84 9.31 17.73
N VAL A 344 13.08 8.44 18.42
CA VAL A 344 11.61 8.49 18.50
C VAL A 344 11.15 9.77 19.21
N LYS A 345 11.78 10.14 20.33
CA LYS A 345 11.52 11.42 21.02
C LYS A 345 11.83 12.63 20.14
N GLY A 346 12.90 12.58 19.36
CA GLY A 346 13.27 13.64 18.43
C GLY A 346 12.24 13.87 17.32
N LEU A 347 11.65 12.79 16.79
CA LEU A 347 10.59 12.86 15.78
C LEU A 347 9.28 13.40 16.36
N LEU A 348 8.86 12.90 17.53
CA LEU A 348 7.65 13.38 18.21
C LEU A 348 7.72 14.87 18.58
N LYS A 349 8.91 15.33 18.99
CA LYS A 349 9.16 16.74 19.30
C LYS A 349 9.14 17.64 18.04
N LYS A 350 9.55 17.13 16.88
CA LYS A 350 9.46 17.84 15.59
C LYS A 350 8.02 17.95 15.08
N SER A 351 7.18 16.96 15.35
CA SER A 351 5.75 16.95 14.97
C SER A 351 4.85 17.72 15.94
N ASN A 352 5.42 18.40 16.94
CA ASN A 352 4.70 19.14 17.98
C ASN A 352 3.65 18.27 18.74
N ILE A 353 3.88 16.95 18.77
CA ILE A 353 3.08 15.99 19.51
C ILE A 353 3.69 15.91 20.91
N ASN A 354 2.89 16.16 21.93
CA ASN A 354 3.35 16.04 23.31
C ASN A 354 3.70 14.57 23.61
N SER A 355 5.00 14.28 23.63
CA SER A 355 5.54 12.95 23.87
C SER A 355 5.07 12.37 25.20
N ASP A 356 4.84 13.20 26.21
CA ASP A 356 4.51 12.75 27.55
C ASP A 356 3.05 12.29 27.63
N VAL A 357 2.15 12.93 26.88
CA VAL A 357 0.75 12.52 26.73
C VAL A 357 0.65 11.23 25.92
N LEU A 358 1.42 11.10 24.85
CA LEU A 358 1.46 9.88 24.03
C LEU A 358 2.03 8.69 24.82
N ILE A 359 3.08 8.92 25.62
CA ILE A 359 3.67 7.94 26.52
C ILE A 359 2.69 7.58 27.65
N GLU A 360 1.92 8.52 28.18
CA GLU A 360 0.85 8.22 29.14
C GLU A 360 -0.29 7.40 28.51
N GLN A 361 -0.73 7.75 27.29
CA GLN A 361 -1.77 7.00 26.58
C GLN A 361 -1.29 5.60 26.17
N LEU A 362 -0.01 5.46 25.81
CA LEU A 362 0.65 4.16 25.64
C LEU A 362 0.64 3.39 26.97
N LYS A 363 1.06 4.00 28.09
CA LYS A 363 0.99 3.37 29.42
C LYS A 363 -0.43 2.96 29.83
N LYS A 364 -1.44 3.74 29.43
CA LYS A 364 -2.86 3.50 29.76
C LYS A 364 -3.49 2.39 28.91
N SER A 365 -3.10 2.30 27.63
CA SER A 365 -3.47 1.19 26.74
C SER A 365 -2.68 -0.10 27.03
N LEU A 366 -1.47 0.03 27.59
CA LEU A 366 -0.66 -1.08 28.12
C LEU A 366 -1.15 -1.61 29.49
N ASN A 367 -2.03 -0.89 30.19
CA ASN A 367 -2.61 -1.30 31.48
C ASN A 367 -4.00 -1.95 31.36
N THR A 368 -4.58 -2.02 30.16
CA THR A 368 -5.75 -2.87 29.87
C THR A 368 -5.26 -4.26 29.46
N GLN A 369 -5.77 -5.27 30.16
CA GLN A 369 -5.18 -6.60 30.40
C GLN A 369 -5.19 -7.58 29.20
N ASP A 370 -4.93 -7.14 27.96
CA ASP A 370 -5.06 -7.99 26.75
C ASP A 370 -3.93 -7.83 25.71
N PHE A 371 -2.71 -7.49 26.17
CA PHE A 371 -1.50 -7.67 25.36
C PHE A 371 -0.44 -8.43 26.17
N GLY A 372 -0.02 -9.57 25.59
CA GLY A 372 0.69 -10.68 26.22
C GLY A 372 1.94 -10.31 27.04
N THR A 373 2.05 -11.04 28.14
CA THR A 373 2.82 -10.80 29.38
C THR A 373 4.35 -10.80 29.24
N ASP A 374 4.93 -10.97 28.05
CA ASP A 374 6.39 -11.11 27.89
C ASP A 374 7.12 -9.87 27.37
N VAL A 375 6.40 -8.90 26.78
CA VAL A 375 6.95 -7.53 26.61
C VAL A 375 7.18 -6.88 27.99
N ILE A 376 6.37 -7.28 28.99
CA ILE A 376 6.46 -6.85 30.39
C ILE A 376 7.70 -7.43 31.10
N ASN A 377 8.17 -8.63 30.71
CA ASN A 377 9.31 -9.28 31.36
C ASN A 377 10.65 -8.78 30.78
N SER A 378 10.73 -8.43 29.49
CA SER A 378 11.92 -7.78 28.93
C SER A 378 12.04 -6.29 29.30
N PHE A 379 10.94 -5.62 29.65
CA PHE A 379 11.00 -4.28 30.27
C PHE A 379 11.48 -4.30 31.74
N ARG A 380 11.26 -5.39 32.48
CA ARG A 380 11.78 -5.56 33.86
C ARG A 380 13.29 -5.82 33.93
N SER A 381 13.90 -6.38 32.88
CA SER A 381 15.35 -6.62 32.86
C SER A 381 16.19 -5.38 32.54
N VAL A 382 15.58 -4.28 32.11
CA VAL A 382 16.25 -3.00 31.83
C VAL A 382 16.20 -2.04 33.05
N LEU A 383 15.41 -2.37 34.07
CA LEU A 383 15.32 -1.61 35.34
C LEU A 383 16.04 -2.30 36.51
N LYS A 384 17.16 -2.98 36.22
CA LYS A 384 18.23 -3.26 37.18
C LYS A 384 19.57 -2.83 36.63
#